data_AF-A0A951PN28-F1
#
_entry.id   AF-A0A951PN28-F1
#
_cell.length_a   1.000
_cell.length_b   1.000
_cell.length_c   1.000
_cell.angle_alpha   90.00
_cell.angle_beta   90.00
_cell.angle_gamma   90.00
#
_symmetry.space_group_name_H-M   'P 1'
#
loop_
_entity.id
_entity.type
_entity.pdbx_description
1 polymer ?
#
loop_
_entity_poly.entity_id
_entity_poly.type
_entity_poly.pdbx_seq_one_letter_code
_entity_poly.pdbx_strand_id
1 'polypeptide(L)'
;MLKRDRTSLLAAVIILATPSIALAQFPQPPRPPQPPSPLQQQQSRINQIQAEAITQIEALLSPEQQNQYKSARRRGAGIVEGLNEVQNLSEDQRTDINEITRKTSRQILNLLPSPRRQ
;
A
#
# COMPACT_ATOMS: atom_id res chain seq x y z
N MET A 1 -56.92 15.87 1.74
CA MET A 1 -56.08 14.79 1.17
C MET A 1 -56.34 13.51 1.96
N LEU A 2 -56.88 12.49 1.29
CA LEU A 2 -57.52 11.32 1.88
C LEU A 2 -56.50 10.17 2.03
N LYS A 3 -56.36 9.63 3.25
CA LYS A 3 -55.67 8.35 3.53
C LYS A 3 -56.27 7.23 2.67
N ARG A 4 -55.43 6.40 2.08
CA ARG A 4 -55.83 5.08 1.56
C ARG A 4 -54.75 4.06 1.89
N ASP A 5 -55.00 3.32 2.96
CA ASP A 5 -54.56 1.95 3.15
C ASP A 5 -54.97 1.08 1.96
N ARG A 6 -54.08 0.16 1.56
CA ARG A 6 -54.42 -1.00 0.74
C ARG A 6 -53.74 -2.24 1.29
N THR A 7 -54.55 -3.01 1.98
CA THR A 7 -54.33 -4.35 2.50
C THR A 7 -54.23 -5.38 1.37
N SER A 8 -53.34 -6.35 1.60
CA SER A 8 -53.37 -7.78 1.22
C SER A 8 -53.64 -8.23 -0.22
N LEU A 9 -52.79 -9.16 -0.69
CA LEU A 9 -53.26 -10.49 -1.08
C LEU A 9 -52.11 -11.51 -1.05
N LEU A 10 -52.39 -12.62 -0.38
CA LEU A 10 -51.56 -13.80 -0.20
C LEU A 10 -51.35 -14.53 -1.53
N ALA A 11 -50.13 -14.99 -1.78
CA ALA A 11 -49.87 -16.13 -2.66
C ALA A 11 -48.96 -17.10 -1.90
N ALA A 12 -49.59 -18.09 -1.28
CA ALA A 12 -48.91 -19.23 -0.69
C ALA A 12 -48.33 -20.08 -1.83
N VAL A 13 -47.01 -20.13 -1.94
CA VAL A 13 -46.32 -21.13 -2.76
C VAL A 13 -45.80 -22.20 -1.81
N ILE A 14 -46.45 -23.36 -1.84
CA ILE A 14 -46.00 -24.57 -1.16
C ILE A 14 -44.77 -25.05 -1.94
N ILE A 15 -43.58 -24.79 -1.39
CA ILE A 15 -42.35 -25.40 -1.92
C ILE A 15 -42.29 -26.82 -1.36
N LEU A 16 -42.23 -27.80 -2.26
CA LEU A 16 -41.94 -29.19 -1.95
C LEU A 16 -40.66 -29.26 -1.12
N ALA A 17 -40.78 -29.70 0.13
CA ALA A 17 -39.65 -29.89 1.03
C ALA A 17 -38.75 -31.01 0.49
N THR A 18 -37.70 -30.63 -0.22
CA THR A 18 -36.53 -31.51 -0.37
C THR A 18 -35.89 -31.64 1.02
N PRO A 19 -35.64 -32.86 1.54
CA PRO A 19 -34.82 -33.02 2.72
C PRO A 19 -33.39 -32.68 2.33
N SER A 20 -33.01 -31.41 2.48
CA SER A 20 -31.61 -31.03 2.47
C SER A 20 -30.98 -31.72 3.66
N ILE A 21 -30.21 -32.77 3.38
CA ILE A 21 -29.33 -33.41 4.34
C ILE A 21 -28.51 -32.28 4.98
N ALA A 22 -28.73 -32.04 6.26
CA ALA A 22 -27.89 -31.17 7.06
C ALA A 22 -26.53 -31.87 7.20
N LEU A 23 -25.65 -31.64 6.22
CA LEU A 23 -24.23 -31.88 6.44
C LEU A 23 -23.81 -30.91 7.54
N ALA A 24 -23.51 -31.46 8.72
CA ALA A 24 -22.96 -30.74 9.84
C ALA A 24 -21.89 -29.77 9.34
N GLN A 25 -22.17 -28.46 9.46
CA GLN A 25 -21.17 -27.43 9.31
C GLN A 25 -20.22 -27.58 10.49
N PHE A 26 -19.20 -28.42 10.36
CA PHE A 26 -18.09 -28.42 11.29
C PHE A 26 -17.47 -27.02 11.23
N PRO A 27 -17.29 -26.33 12.36
CA PRO A 27 -16.58 -25.06 12.38
C PRO A 27 -15.20 -25.29 11.77
N GLN A 28 -14.91 -24.60 10.66
CA GLN A 28 -13.59 -24.70 10.06
C GLN A 28 -12.58 -24.16 11.08
N PRO A 29 -11.51 -24.91 11.41
CA PRO A 29 -10.47 -24.39 12.27
C PRO A 29 -9.91 -23.10 11.64
N PRO A 30 -9.53 -22.09 12.44
CA PRO A 30 -8.98 -20.85 11.92
C PRO A 30 -7.81 -21.18 11.02
N ARG A 31 -7.86 -20.70 9.77
CA ARG A 31 -6.82 -20.95 8.79
C ARG A 31 -5.50 -20.43 9.37
N PRO A 32 -4.43 -21.25 9.43
CA PRO A 32 -3.15 -20.77 9.94
C PRO A 32 -2.67 -19.58 9.10
N PRO A 33 -1.99 -18.60 9.70
CA PRO A 33 -1.45 -17.46 8.97
C PRO A 33 -0.55 -17.96 7.84
N GLN A 34 -0.90 -17.62 6.60
CA GLN A 34 -0.10 -17.99 5.44
C GLN A 34 1.18 -17.14 5.42
N PRO A 35 2.34 -17.72 5.04
CA PRO A 35 3.55 -16.94 4.85
C PRO A 35 3.35 -15.90 3.73
N PRO A 36 4.03 -14.74 3.80
CA PRO A 36 3.87 -13.69 2.81
C PRO A 36 4.27 -14.19 1.42
N SER A 37 3.49 -13.82 0.40
CA SER A 37 3.78 -14.18 -0.99
C SER A 37 5.10 -13.55 -1.46
N PRO A 38 5.76 -14.09 -2.50
CA PRO A 38 6.98 -13.50 -3.04
C PRO A 38 6.82 -12.01 -3.42
N LEU A 39 5.64 -11.63 -3.93
CA LEU A 39 5.32 -10.24 -4.27
C LEU A 39 5.23 -9.36 -3.00
N GLN A 40 4.63 -9.86 -1.92
CA GLN A 40 4.59 -9.15 -0.64
C GLN A 40 5.98 -9.00 -0.04
N GLN A 41 6.82 -10.03 -0.12
CA GLN A 41 8.21 -9.96 0.34
C GLN A 41 9.03 -8.94 -0.47
N GLN A 42 8.84 -8.91 -1.78
CA GLN A 42 9.47 -7.93 -2.67
C GLN A 42 9.04 -6.49 -2.32
N GLN A 43 7.73 -6.25 -2.16
CA GLN A 43 7.22 -4.94 -1.80
C GLN A 43 7.76 -4.47 -0.45
N SER A 44 7.82 -5.36 0.55
CA SER A 44 8.41 -5.05 1.85
C SER A 44 9.87 -4.63 1.75
N ARG A 45 10.68 -5.30 0.91
CA ARG A 45 12.08 -4.92 0.67
C ARG A 45 12.20 -3.56 -0.02
N ILE A 46 11.35 -3.28 -1.00
CA ILE A 46 11.30 -1.97 -1.67
C ILE A 46 10.98 -0.87 -0.65
N ASN A 47 9.98 -1.10 0.21
CA ASN A 47 9.60 -0.16 1.26
C ASN A 47 10.75 0.08 2.25
N GLN A 48 11.48 -0.97 2.63
CA GLN A 48 12.65 -0.85 3.50
C GLN A 48 13.76 0.01 2.86
N ILE A 49 14.09 -0.24 1.59
CA ILE A 49 15.10 0.55 0.86
C ILE A 49 14.69 2.02 0.77
N GLN A 50 13.42 2.29 0.47
CA GLN A 50 12.91 3.66 0.41
C GLN A 50 12.95 4.34 1.79
N ALA A 51 12.57 3.63 2.86
CA ALA A 51 12.62 4.15 4.22
C ALA A 51 14.05 4.47 4.66
N GLU A 52 15.00 3.60 4.35
CA GLU A 52 16.42 3.84 4.61
C GLU A 52 16.94 5.08 3.87
N ALA A 53 16.58 5.22 2.58
CA ALA A 53 16.95 6.37 1.77
C ALA A 53 16.37 7.67 2.32
N ILE A 54 15.11 7.65 2.76
CA ILE A 54 14.45 8.81 3.38
C ILE A 54 15.19 9.22 4.66
N THR A 55 15.54 8.28 5.52
CA THR A 55 16.31 8.56 6.74
C THR A 55 17.68 9.18 6.43
N GLN A 56 18.39 8.65 5.44
CA GLN A 56 19.68 9.20 5.01
C GLN A 56 19.54 10.61 4.47
N ILE A 57 18.52 10.86 3.64
CA ILE A 57 18.23 12.21 3.11
C ILE A 57 17.90 13.16 4.26
N GLU A 58 17.00 12.78 5.17
CA GLU A 58 16.61 13.65 6.29
C GLU A 58 17.81 14.03 7.17
N ALA A 59 18.77 13.12 7.37
CA ALA A 59 19.98 13.39 8.13
C ALA A 59 20.91 14.44 7.48
N LEU A 60 20.81 14.64 6.16
CA LEU A 60 21.57 15.67 5.43
C LEU A 60 20.88 17.04 5.43
N LEU A 61 19.59 17.09 5.73
CA LEU A 61 18.78 18.30 5.67
C LEU A 61 18.79 19.06 7.01
N SER A 62 18.74 20.39 6.95
CA SER A 62 18.46 21.21 8.13
C SER A 62 17.06 20.93 8.69
N PRO A 63 16.77 21.28 9.96
CA PRO A 63 15.43 21.09 10.54
C PRO A 63 14.30 21.71 9.70
N GLU A 64 14.52 22.90 9.12
CA GLU A 64 13.56 23.59 8.27
C GLU A 64 13.36 22.84 6.94
N GLN A 65 14.44 22.38 6.32
CA GLN A 65 14.41 21.59 5.09
C GLN A 65 13.74 20.24 5.31
N GLN A 66 13.98 19.57 6.44
CA GLN A 66 13.29 18.35 6.82
C GLN A 66 11.78 18.57 6.92
N ASN A 67 11.34 19.70 7.48
CA ASN A 67 9.91 20.02 7.57
C ASN A 67 9.28 20.22 6.18
N GLN A 68 9.98 20.90 5.26
CA GLN A 68 9.54 21.05 3.86
C GLN A 68 9.42 19.69 3.18
N TYR A 69 10.46 18.87 3.30
CA TYR A 69 10.50 17.53 2.71
C TYR A 69 9.40 16.61 3.27
N LYS A 70 9.23 16.56 4.60
CA LYS A 70 8.16 15.80 5.27
C LYS A 70 6.78 16.28 4.87
N SER A 71 6.59 17.59 4.72
CA SER A 71 5.33 18.18 4.27
C SER A 71 4.98 17.71 2.85
N ALA A 72 5.94 17.73 1.92
CA ALA A 72 5.74 17.19 0.58
C ALA A 72 5.42 15.70 0.57
N ARG A 73 6.16 14.90 1.35
CA ARG A 73 5.91 13.46 1.49
C ARG A 73 4.53 13.15 2.05
N ARG A 74 4.04 13.93 3.02
CA ARG A 74 2.67 13.80 3.57
C ARG A 74 1.58 14.08 2.55
N ARG A 75 1.87 14.88 1.51
CA ARG A 75 0.97 15.11 0.37
C ARG A 75 1.02 14.00 -0.68
N GLY A 76 1.86 12.98 -0.49
CA GLY A 76 2.01 11.86 -1.41
C GLY A 76 3.18 11.97 -2.38
N ALA A 77 4.01 13.02 -2.27
CA ALA A 77 5.15 13.19 -3.15
C ALA A 77 6.14 12.01 -3.03
N GLY A 78 6.77 11.62 -4.13
CA GLY A 78 7.89 10.69 -4.14
C GLY A 78 9.14 11.25 -3.44
N ILE A 79 10.23 10.48 -3.35
CA ILE A 79 11.51 10.97 -2.79
C ILE A 79 12.02 12.18 -3.60
N VAL A 80 12.14 12.02 -4.92
CA VAL A 80 12.66 13.08 -5.81
C VAL A 80 11.72 14.28 -5.86
N GLU A 81 10.42 14.04 -5.95
CA GLU A 81 9.42 15.12 -5.97
C GLU A 81 9.42 15.91 -4.67
N GLY A 82 9.50 15.24 -3.52
CA GLY A 82 9.60 15.92 -2.22
C GLY A 82 10.87 16.76 -2.09
N LEU A 83 11.99 16.31 -2.67
CA LEU A 83 13.25 17.05 -2.68
C LEU A 83 13.20 18.32 -3.54
N ASN A 84 12.42 18.32 -4.63
CA ASN A 84 12.23 19.51 -5.47
C ASN A 84 11.52 20.66 -4.73
N GLU A 85 10.78 20.34 -3.67
CA GLU A 85 10.10 21.33 -2.82
C GLU A 85 11.00 21.89 -1.71
N VAL A 86 12.17 21.28 -1.48
CA VAL A 86 13.12 21.75 -0.48
C VAL A 86 13.93 22.92 -1.04
N GLN A 87 13.81 24.07 -0.37
CA GLN A 87 14.52 25.28 -0.78
C GLN A 87 15.94 25.32 -0.19
N ASN A 88 16.83 26.04 -0.87
CA ASN A 88 18.18 26.34 -0.39
C ASN A 88 19.05 25.10 -0.11
N LEU A 89 18.86 23.99 -0.83
CA LEU A 89 19.81 22.88 -0.80
C LEU A 89 21.19 23.33 -1.30
N SER A 90 22.23 23.11 -0.48
CA SER A 90 23.62 23.36 -0.87
C SER A 90 24.07 22.40 -1.97
N GLU A 91 25.18 22.74 -2.64
CA GLU A 91 25.74 21.89 -3.69
C GLU A 91 26.19 20.52 -3.16
N ASP A 92 26.81 20.50 -1.97
CA ASP A 92 27.21 19.26 -1.28
C ASP A 92 25.98 18.40 -0.93
N GLN A 93 24.94 19.01 -0.31
CA GLN A 93 23.68 18.31 -0.01
C GLN A 93 23.06 17.73 -1.28
N ARG A 94 23.02 18.47 -2.38
CA ARG A 94 22.49 17.99 -3.68
C ARG A 94 23.28 16.80 -4.20
N THR A 95 24.60 16.84 -4.08
CA THR A 95 25.49 15.77 -4.53
C THR A 95 25.23 14.49 -3.73
N ASP A 96 25.23 14.58 -2.41
CA ASP A 96 25.00 13.44 -1.52
C ASP A 96 23.60 12.84 -1.71
N ILE A 97 22.57 13.69 -1.81
CA ILE A 97 21.19 13.27 -2.06
C ILE A 97 21.05 12.56 -3.42
N ASN A 98 21.73 13.04 -4.44
CA ASN A 98 21.74 12.41 -5.77
C ASN A 98 22.42 11.03 -5.71
N GLU A 99 23.52 10.89 -4.97
CA GLU A 99 24.16 9.61 -4.76
C GLU A 99 23.22 8.61 -4.06
N ILE A 100 22.57 9.03 -2.97
CA ILE A 100 21.58 8.21 -2.26
C ILE A 100 20.48 7.77 -3.21
N THR A 101 19.90 8.71 -3.97
CA THR A 101 18.79 8.42 -4.90
C THR A 101 19.21 7.42 -5.98
N ARG A 102 20.41 7.58 -6.56
CA ARG A 102 20.97 6.65 -7.55
C ARG A 102 21.21 5.27 -6.96
N LYS A 103 21.77 5.19 -5.75
CA LYS A 103 21.99 3.92 -5.04
C LYS A 103 20.68 3.20 -4.77
N THR A 104 19.68 3.91 -4.23
CA THR A 104 18.33 3.39 -3.98
C THR A 104 17.68 2.89 -5.26
N SER A 105 17.74 3.66 -6.35
CA SER A 105 17.20 3.24 -7.65
C SER A 105 17.83 1.92 -8.13
N ARG A 106 19.16 1.79 -8.06
CA ARG A 106 19.85 0.53 -8.41
C ARG A 106 19.43 -0.64 -7.52
N GLN A 107 19.30 -0.42 -6.21
CA GLN A 107 18.85 -1.47 -5.29
C GLN A 107 17.43 -1.93 -5.61
N ILE A 108 16.51 -1.01 -5.91
CA ILE A 108 15.12 -1.35 -6.28
C ILE A 108 15.11 -2.09 -7.63
N LEU A 109 15.86 -1.64 -8.62
CA LEU A 109 15.96 -2.32 -9.92
C LEU A 109 16.46 -3.76 -9.78
N ASN A 110 17.42 -4.01 -8.89
CA ASN A 110 17.94 -5.35 -8.61
C ASN A 110 16.92 -6.26 -7.91
N LEU A 111 15.87 -5.70 -7.30
CA LEU A 111 14.77 -6.48 -6.71
C LEU A 111 13.67 -6.80 -7.71
N LEU A 112 13.59 -6.09 -8.84
CA LEU A 112 12.63 -6.40 -9.89
C LEU A 112 13.07 -7.68 -10.59
N PRO A 113 12.19 -8.70 -10.75
CA PRO A 113 12.51 -9.85 -11.56
C PRO A 113 12.88 -9.36 -12.95
N SER A 114 14.04 -9.75 -13.47
CA SER A 114 14.38 -9.48 -14.86
C SER A 114 13.22 -9.98 -15.72
N PRO A 115 12.70 -9.19 -16.68
CA PRO A 115 11.70 -9.71 -17.59
C PRO A 115 12.30 -10.96 -18.22
N ARG A 116 11.70 -12.13 -17.92
CA ARG A 116 12.12 -13.39 -18.54
C ARG A 116 12.01 -13.14 -20.04
N ARG A 117 13.15 -13.02 -20.73
CA ARG A 117 13.20 -13.22 -22.17
C ARG A 117 12.86 -14.71 -22.37
N GLN A 118 11.59 -14.98 -22.68
CA GLN A 118 11.19 -16.20 -23.36
C GLN A 118 10.88 -15.81 -24.80
#